data_AF-A0A9E2UKK1-F1
#
_entry.id   AF-A0A9E2UKK1-F1
#
_cell.length_a   1.000
_cell.length_b   1.000
_cell.length_c   1.000
_cell.angle_alpha   90.00
_cell.angle_beta   90.00
_cell.angle_gamma   90.00
#
_symmetry.space_group_name_H-M   'P 1'
#
loop_
_entity.id
_entity.type
_entity.pdbx_description
1 polymer ?
#
loop_
_entity_poly.entity_id
_entity_poly.type
_entity_poly.pdbx_seq_one_letter_code
_entity_poly.pdbx_strand_id
1 'polypeptide(L)'
;MAKIVLGIATSHTPMLNTPAKDWPSFIDRDGVRDFLDKEGDPATYEELLTRADPRAAPELTPERFAARHDEAQAAVERLKQAVRRAELDALIILGDDQKELFYEDHLPSILVYYGDTIRNVPLSPNFKGPEWSRLATARYYEEKVPRDYPVQSALALHLINSLIDREFDISSSNGLPPGHGEGHAHAFVRKRLMEDPDLPVVPVFLNTYYPPNQPTPRRCWKLGEAIRAAVESYPG
;
A
#
# COMPACT_ATOMS: atom_id res chain seq x y z
N MET A 1 5.30 26.82 9.33
CA MET A 1 5.85 26.09 8.17
C MET A 1 6.21 24.67 8.61
N ALA A 2 5.46 23.69 8.10
CA ALA A 2 5.70 22.28 8.38
C ALA A 2 7.00 21.77 7.74
N LYS A 3 7.50 20.63 8.22
CA LYS A 3 8.76 20.03 7.78
C LYS A 3 8.58 18.54 7.51
N ILE A 4 9.26 18.04 6.48
CA ILE A 4 9.41 16.60 6.26
C ILE A 4 10.64 16.14 7.03
N VAL A 5 10.43 15.28 8.04
CA VAL A 5 11.50 14.78 8.92
C VAL A 5 11.81 13.30 8.70
N LEU A 6 10.97 12.59 7.95
CA LEU A 6 11.10 11.15 7.67
C LEU A 6 10.65 10.84 6.24
N GLY A 7 11.42 9.99 5.55
CA GLY A 7 11.01 9.35 4.31
C GLY A 7 11.36 7.87 4.37
N ILE A 8 10.36 7.01 4.17
CA ILE A 8 10.51 5.55 4.21
C ILE A 8 9.70 4.91 3.09
N ALA A 9 10.06 3.68 2.72
CA ALA A 9 9.32 2.86 1.77
C ALA A 9 9.27 1.42 2.28
N THR A 10 8.15 0.74 2.04
CA THR A 10 7.95 -0.67 2.36
C THR A 10 7.13 -1.33 1.27
N SER A 11 7.37 -2.62 1.03
CA SER A 11 6.35 -3.44 0.37
C SER A 11 5.14 -3.58 1.31
N HIS A 12 3.95 -3.76 0.74
CA HIS A 12 2.72 -4.09 1.46
C HIS A 12 2.19 -5.48 1.07
N THR A 13 3.05 -6.36 0.55
CA THR A 13 2.69 -7.70 0.08
C THR A 13 2.10 -8.59 1.17
N PRO A 14 1.11 -9.44 0.86
CA PRO A 14 0.58 -10.41 1.82
C PRO A 14 1.65 -11.37 2.35
N MET A 15 2.77 -11.56 1.63
CA MET A 15 3.90 -12.36 2.12
C MET A 15 4.49 -11.83 3.44
N LEU A 16 4.46 -10.52 3.68
CA LEU A 16 4.90 -9.92 4.96
C LEU A 16 3.92 -10.17 6.11
N ASN A 17 2.70 -10.60 5.76
CA ASN A 17 1.66 -11.00 6.69
C ASN A 17 1.58 -12.53 6.86
N THR A 18 2.13 -13.31 5.93
CA THR A 18 2.15 -14.78 5.92
C THR A 18 3.37 -15.34 6.69
N PRO A 19 3.19 -16.32 7.60
CA PRO A 19 4.32 -16.98 8.25
C PRO A 19 5.15 -17.80 7.26
N ALA A 20 6.45 -17.95 7.53
CA ALA A 20 7.39 -18.63 6.62
C ALA A 20 6.94 -20.03 6.17
N LYS A 21 6.29 -20.80 7.05
CA LYS A 21 5.80 -22.16 6.75
C LYS A 21 4.77 -22.20 5.60
N ASP A 22 4.06 -21.10 5.36
CA ASP A 22 2.99 -21.01 4.36
C ASP A 22 3.49 -20.28 3.08
N TRP A 23 4.74 -19.84 3.02
CA TRP A 23 5.34 -19.25 1.82
C TRP A 23 5.36 -20.21 0.60
N PRO A 24 5.58 -21.54 0.75
CA PRO A 24 5.47 -22.45 -0.38
C PRO A 24 4.11 -22.42 -1.08
N SER A 25 3.02 -22.10 -0.36
CA SER A 25 1.67 -22.05 -0.92
C SER A 25 1.45 -20.91 -1.92
N PHE A 26 2.39 -19.97 -2.03
CA PHE A 26 2.38 -18.98 -3.10
C PHE A 26 2.65 -19.60 -4.47
N ILE A 27 3.38 -20.72 -4.54
CA ILE A 27 3.61 -21.46 -5.79
C ILE A 27 2.28 -21.96 -6.36
N ASP A 28 1.43 -22.55 -5.51
CA ASP A 28 0.12 -23.06 -5.94
C ASP A 28 -0.78 -21.93 -6.46
N ARG A 29 -0.70 -20.76 -5.81
CA ARG A 29 -1.43 -19.55 -6.23
C ARG A 29 -0.90 -19.03 -7.56
N ASP A 30 0.40 -19.02 -7.74
CA ASP A 30 1.05 -18.47 -8.91
C ASP A 30 0.86 -19.39 -10.12
N GLY A 31 0.82 -20.72 -9.94
CA GLY A 31 0.63 -21.69 -11.04
C GLY A 31 -0.70 -21.62 -11.80
N VAL A 32 -1.67 -20.81 -11.35
CA VAL A 32 -2.98 -20.64 -12.00
C VAL A 32 -3.29 -19.19 -12.41
N ARG A 33 -2.28 -18.31 -12.35
CA ARG A 33 -2.41 -16.90 -12.71
C ARG A 33 -2.02 -16.64 -14.15
N ASP A 34 -2.59 -15.58 -14.71
CA ASP A 34 -2.10 -14.98 -15.95
C ASP A 34 -0.79 -14.23 -15.66
N PHE A 35 0.22 -14.42 -16.50
CA PHE A 35 1.48 -13.71 -16.40
C PHE A 35 1.79 -12.92 -17.66
N LEU A 36 2.66 -11.94 -17.48
CA LEU A 36 3.40 -11.28 -18.55
C LEU A 36 4.89 -11.63 -18.38
N ASP A 37 5.60 -11.81 -19.48
CA ASP A 37 7.06 -11.90 -19.45
C ASP A 37 7.72 -10.51 -19.33
N LYS A 38 9.05 -10.45 -19.49
CA LYS A 38 9.80 -9.21 -19.26
C LYS A 38 9.57 -8.17 -20.34
N GLU A 39 9.06 -8.59 -21.49
CA GLU A 39 8.71 -7.78 -22.64
C GLU A 39 7.25 -7.28 -22.55
N GLY A 40 6.48 -7.82 -21.61
CA GLY A 40 5.08 -7.49 -21.40
C GLY A 40 4.13 -8.34 -22.22
N ASP A 41 4.62 -9.42 -22.83
CA ASP A 41 3.80 -10.34 -23.61
C ASP A 41 3.17 -11.41 -22.70
N PRO A 42 1.92 -11.86 -22.96
CA PRO A 42 1.31 -12.94 -22.20
C PRO A 42 2.16 -14.21 -22.19
N ALA A 43 2.32 -14.82 -21.01
CA ALA A 43 3.08 -16.04 -20.81
C ALA A 43 2.41 -16.96 -19.78
N THR A 44 2.65 -18.26 -19.87
CA THR A 44 2.23 -19.21 -18.82
C THR A 44 3.28 -19.34 -17.72
N TYR A 45 2.87 -19.87 -16.56
CA TYR A 45 3.79 -20.17 -15.47
C TYR A 45 4.89 -21.16 -15.91
N GLU A 46 4.55 -22.19 -16.69
CA GLU A 46 5.50 -23.18 -17.21
C GLU A 46 6.52 -22.55 -18.15
N GLU A 47 6.08 -21.67 -19.06
CA GLU A 47 6.99 -20.95 -19.96
C GLU A 47 7.99 -20.10 -19.18
N LEU A 48 7.51 -19.35 -18.18
CA LEU A 48 8.38 -18.56 -17.31
C LEU A 48 9.32 -19.44 -16.49
N LEU A 49 8.87 -20.61 -16.05
CA LEU A 49 9.69 -21.55 -15.30
C LEU A 49 10.87 -22.08 -16.13
N THR A 50 10.68 -22.31 -17.43
CA THR A 50 11.79 -22.71 -18.32
C THR A 50 12.85 -21.62 -18.51
N ARG A 51 12.45 -20.35 -18.35
CA ARG A 51 13.33 -19.16 -18.47
C ARG A 51 13.90 -18.72 -17.11
N ALA A 52 13.43 -19.31 -16.01
CA ALA A 52 13.80 -18.91 -14.67
C ALA A 52 15.30 -19.13 -14.43
N ASP A 53 15.90 -18.21 -13.68
CA ASP A 53 17.30 -18.32 -13.30
C ASP A 53 17.51 -19.59 -12.45
N PRO A 54 18.38 -20.53 -12.85
CA PRO A 54 18.64 -21.76 -12.08
C PRO A 54 19.09 -21.48 -10.63
N ARG A 55 19.64 -20.29 -10.35
CA ARG A 55 20.00 -19.84 -9.00
C ARG A 55 18.80 -19.66 -8.07
N ALA A 56 17.58 -19.61 -8.60
CA ALA A 56 16.37 -19.52 -7.79
C ALA A 56 16.08 -20.82 -7.04
N ALA A 57 16.29 -21.99 -7.66
CA ALA A 57 15.89 -23.28 -7.08
C ALA A 57 16.53 -23.58 -5.71
N PRO A 58 17.84 -23.35 -5.48
CA PRO A 58 18.45 -23.52 -4.16
C PRO A 58 17.91 -22.58 -3.07
N GLU A 59 17.25 -21.49 -3.46
CA GLU A 59 16.65 -20.51 -2.55
C GLU A 59 15.21 -20.86 -2.13
N LEU A 60 14.62 -21.91 -2.70
CA LEU A 60 13.26 -22.37 -2.42
C LEU A 60 13.22 -23.50 -1.38
N THR A 61 13.97 -23.33 -0.29
CA THR A 61 14.02 -24.31 0.82
C THR A 61 13.36 -23.74 2.08
N PRO A 62 12.81 -24.58 2.97
CA PRO A 62 12.22 -24.12 4.24
C PRO A 62 13.17 -23.27 5.07
N GLU A 63 14.46 -23.63 5.13
CA GLU A 63 15.48 -22.90 5.86
C GLU A 63 15.72 -21.51 5.26
N ARG A 64 15.77 -21.39 3.93
CA ARG A 64 15.91 -20.11 3.23
C ARG A 64 14.67 -19.23 3.39
N PHE A 65 13.48 -19.81 3.35
CA PHE A 65 12.24 -19.08 3.59
C PHE A 65 12.16 -18.55 5.02
N ALA A 66 12.51 -19.37 6.02
CA ALA A 66 12.57 -18.93 7.41
C ALA A 66 13.56 -17.77 7.58
N ALA A 67 14.79 -17.90 7.08
CA ALA A 67 15.79 -16.85 7.17
C ALA A 67 15.34 -15.54 6.50
N ARG A 68 14.80 -15.59 5.27
CA ARG A 68 14.32 -14.40 4.56
C ARG A 68 13.09 -13.78 5.21
N HIS A 69 12.20 -14.59 5.75
CA HIS A 69 11.06 -14.12 6.52
C HIS A 69 11.56 -13.32 7.73
N ASP A 70 12.50 -13.86 8.50
CA ASP A 70 13.02 -13.19 9.69
C ASP A 70 13.76 -11.89 9.33
N GLU A 71 14.55 -11.89 8.26
CA GLU A 71 15.18 -10.68 7.71
C GLU A 71 14.14 -9.61 7.33
N ALA A 72 13.06 -10.02 6.66
CA ALA A 72 11.98 -9.13 6.25
C ALA A 72 11.19 -8.58 7.46
N GLN A 73 10.88 -9.42 8.45
CA GLN A 73 10.22 -8.96 9.69
C GLN A 73 11.12 -8.00 10.47
N ALA A 74 12.42 -8.28 10.56
CA ALA A 74 13.38 -7.37 11.17
C ALA A 74 13.46 -6.03 10.43
N ALA A 75 13.35 -6.02 9.09
CA ALA A 75 13.28 -4.79 8.31
C ALA A 75 12.01 -3.98 8.57
N VAL A 76 10.84 -4.64 8.62
CA VAL A 76 9.56 -4.01 8.99
C VAL A 76 9.65 -3.41 10.39
N GLU A 77 10.25 -4.12 11.35
CA GLU A 77 10.45 -3.60 12.71
C GLU A 77 11.36 -2.36 12.72
N ARG A 78 12.44 -2.34 11.93
CA ARG A 78 13.27 -1.13 11.80
C ARG A 78 12.48 0.07 11.27
N LEU A 79 11.61 -0.14 10.29
CA LEU A 79 10.75 0.93 9.75
C LEU A 79 9.75 1.42 10.80
N LYS A 80 9.11 0.50 11.53
CA LYS A 80 8.22 0.81 12.64
C LYS A 80 8.92 1.65 13.71
N GLN A 81 10.15 1.28 14.08
CA GLN A 81 10.96 2.07 15.01
C GLN A 81 11.33 3.45 14.44
N ALA A 82 11.57 3.57 13.14
CA ALA A 82 11.81 4.86 12.50
C ALA A 82 10.58 5.78 12.56
N VAL A 83 9.38 5.26 12.28
CA VAL A 83 8.11 6.01 12.42
C VAL A 83 7.92 6.48 13.86
N ARG A 84 8.10 5.60 14.83
CA ARG A 84 7.98 5.93 16.26
C ARG A 84 8.94 7.04 16.68
N ARG A 85 10.22 6.94 16.31
CA ARG A 85 11.26 7.90 16.71
C ARG A 85 11.14 9.25 16.02
N ALA A 86 10.41 9.32 14.91
CA ALA A 86 10.25 10.56 14.16
C ALA A 86 9.26 11.54 14.81
N GLU A 87 8.50 11.12 15.84
CA GLU A 87 7.57 11.97 16.60
C GLU A 87 6.68 12.83 15.68
N LEU A 88 6.03 12.16 14.72
CA LEU A 88 5.29 12.82 13.65
C LEU A 88 3.98 13.43 14.16
N ASP A 89 3.62 14.61 13.66
CA ASP A 89 2.28 15.19 13.83
C ASP A 89 1.26 14.60 12.82
N ALA A 90 1.76 14.14 11.67
CA ALA A 90 0.97 13.47 10.64
C ALA A 90 1.87 12.63 9.73
N LEU A 91 1.29 11.60 9.10
CA LEU A 91 1.97 10.75 8.12
C LEU A 91 1.25 10.74 6.76
N ILE A 92 1.90 11.26 5.72
CA ILE A 92 1.39 11.15 4.34
C ILE A 92 1.70 9.74 3.82
N ILE A 93 0.67 8.99 3.44
CA ILE A 93 0.80 7.60 2.95
C ILE A 93 0.45 7.59 1.46
N LEU A 94 1.46 7.34 0.63
CA LEU A 94 1.28 7.10 -0.81
C LEU A 94 1.18 5.59 -1.03
N GLY A 95 0.02 5.13 -1.47
CA GLY A 95 -0.26 3.72 -1.72
C GLY A 95 -1.15 3.55 -2.94
N ASP A 96 -1.12 2.37 -3.52
CA ASP A 96 -2.01 1.95 -4.61
C ASP A 96 -3.37 1.49 -4.09
N ASP A 97 -4.33 1.40 -5.01
CA ASP A 97 -5.55 0.63 -4.85
C ASP A 97 -5.50 -0.55 -5.83
N GLN A 98 -5.75 -1.77 -5.33
CA GLN A 98 -5.77 -3.00 -6.14
C GLN A 98 -7.21 -3.43 -6.44
N LYS A 99 -8.04 -2.48 -6.91
CA LYS A 99 -9.49 -2.65 -7.11
C LYS A 99 -10.21 -3.05 -5.83
N GLU A 100 -9.90 -2.36 -4.73
CA GLU A 100 -10.67 -2.46 -3.49
C GLU A 100 -11.66 -1.31 -3.39
N LEU A 101 -11.28 -0.12 -3.84
CA LEU A 101 -12.07 1.11 -3.72
C LEU A 101 -12.42 1.73 -5.05
N PHE A 102 -11.54 1.61 -6.05
CA PHE A 102 -11.68 2.32 -7.32
C PHE A 102 -11.74 1.35 -8.50
N TYR A 103 -12.74 1.55 -9.36
CA TYR A 103 -13.04 0.70 -10.50
C TYR A 103 -13.20 1.54 -11.76
N GLU A 104 -13.48 0.90 -12.90
CA GLU A 104 -13.57 1.55 -14.21
C GLU A 104 -14.58 2.70 -14.31
N ASP A 105 -15.63 2.69 -13.49
CA ASP A 105 -16.60 3.77 -13.41
C ASP A 105 -16.02 5.02 -12.74
N HIS A 106 -15.01 4.87 -11.88
CA HIS A 106 -14.26 5.96 -11.27
C HIS A 106 -12.85 5.51 -10.84
N LEU A 107 -11.89 5.58 -11.77
CA LEU A 107 -10.49 5.20 -11.57
C LEU A 107 -9.56 6.42 -11.57
N PRO A 108 -9.19 6.99 -10.41
CA PRO A 108 -8.32 8.16 -10.34
C PRO A 108 -6.87 7.79 -10.65
N SER A 109 -6.15 8.66 -11.35
CA SER A 109 -4.68 8.53 -11.53
C SER A 109 -3.95 8.84 -10.22
N ILE A 110 -4.34 9.94 -9.58
CA ILE A 110 -3.86 10.41 -8.28
C ILE A 110 -5.09 10.90 -7.51
N LEU A 111 -5.33 10.37 -6.31
CA LEU A 111 -6.39 10.82 -5.42
C LEU A 111 -5.83 11.20 -4.05
N VAL A 112 -6.26 12.33 -3.51
CA VAL A 112 -5.97 12.72 -2.12
C VAL A 112 -7.26 12.63 -1.31
N TYR A 113 -7.23 11.84 -0.24
CA TYR A 113 -8.36 11.67 0.67
C TYR A 113 -8.34 12.75 1.76
N TYR A 114 -9.47 13.42 2.00
CA TYR A 114 -9.57 14.58 2.89
C TYR A 114 -10.69 14.51 3.95
N GLY A 115 -11.34 13.35 4.12
CA GLY A 115 -12.34 13.17 5.18
C GLY A 115 -11.71 13.27 6.55
N ASP A 116 -12.47 13.63 7.59
CA ASP A 116 -11.97 13.79 8.97
C ASP A 116 -11.43 12.51 9.60
N THR A 117 -11.97 11.38 9.13
CA THR A 117 -11.50 10.05 9.48
C THR A 117 -11.52 9.15 8.27
N ILE A 118 -10.68 8.12 8.26
CA ILE A 118 -10.75 7.02 7.29
C ILE A 118 -11.03 5.70 8.00
N ARG A 119 -11.99 4.93 7.49
CA ARG A 119 -12.46 3.70 8.11
C ARG A 119 -11.59 2.51 7.70
N ASN A 120 -11.31 1.62 8.63
CA ASN A 120 -10.97 0.22 8.36
C ASN A 120 -12.08 -0.68 8.91
N VAL A 121 -12.30 -1.82 8.26
CA VAL A 121 -13.41 -2.75 8.52
C VAL A 121 -12.88 -4.16 8.74
N PRO A 122 -13.68 -5.08 9.31
CA PRO A 122 -13.32 -6.49 9.28
C PRO A 122 -13.29 -7.08 7.88
N LEU A 123 -12.41 -8.06 7.67
CA LEU A 123 -12.35 -8.80 6.41
C LEU A 123 -13.72 -9.42 6.13
N SER A 124 -14.18 -9.27 4.88
CA SER A 124 -15.47 -9.79 4.44
C SER A 124 -15.61 -11.30 4.76
N PRO A 125 -16.74 -11.75 5.33
CA PRO A 125 -17.00 -13.17 5.55
C PRO A 125 -17.09 -13.96 4.23
N ASN A 126 -17.28 -13.27 3.11
CA ASN A 126 -17.33 -13.85 1.77
C ASN A 126 -15.96 -13.89 1.07
N PHE A 127 -14.87 -13.65 1.79
CA PHE A 127 -13.52 -13.77 1.24
C PHE A 127 -13.31 -15.15 0.60
N LYS A 128 -12.86 -15.15 -0.66
CA LYS A 128 -12.59 -16.37 -1.42
C LYS A 128 -11.09 -16.63 -1.45
N GLY A 129 -10.67 -17.76 -0.92
CA GLY A 129 -9.29 -18.19 -0.99
C GLY A 129 -8.97 -19.28 0.02
N PRO A 130 -7.79 -19.91 -0.10
CA PRO A 130 -7.32 -20.86 0.90
C PRO A 130 -7.12 -20.18 2.25
N GLU A 131 -7.18 -20.98 3.32
CA GLU A 131 -7.13 -20.48 4.70
C GLU A 131 -5.88 -19.64 4.99
N TRP A 132 -4.70 -20.04 4.51
CA TRP A 132 -3.46 -19.28 4.68
C TRP A 132 -3.56 -17.85 4.10
N SER A 133 -4.24 -17.71 2.95
CA SER A 133 -4.42 -16.43 2.26
C SER A 133 -5.44 -15.56 2.99
N ARG A 134 -6.50 -16.16 3.52
CA ARG A 134 -7.48 -15.48 4.37
C ARG A 134 -6.80 -14.92 5.63
N LEU A 135 -5.97 -15.73 6.30
CA LEU A 135 -5.24 -15.31 7.50
C LEU A 135 -4.24 -14.19 7.21
N ALA A 136 -3.49 -14.28 6.11
CA ALA A 136 -2.56 -13.22 5.70
C ALA A 136 -3.29 -11.91 5.34
N THR A 137 -4.40 -12.02 4.60
CA THR A 137 -5.23 -10.88 4.21
C THR A 137 -5.89 -10.23 5.43
N ALA A 138 -6.41 -11.02 6.37
CA ALA A 138 -7.08 -10.49 7.57
C ALA A 138 -6.20 -9.53 8.39
N ARG A 139 -4.87 -9.61 8.28
CA ARG A 139 -3.94 -8.70 8.98
C ARG A 139 -3.95 -7.26 8.47
N TYR A 140 -4.53 -6.99 7.30
CA TYR A 140 -4.79 -5.62 6.83
C TYR A 140 -6.07 -5.02 7.44
N TYR A 141 -6.95 -5.85 8.00
CA TYR A 141 -8.30 -5.46 8.39
C TYR A 141 -8.44 -5.37 9.90
N GLU A 142 -9.56 -4.80 10.36
CA GLU A 142 -9.95 -4.87 11.77
C GLU A 142 -10.41 -6.29 12.14
N GLU A 143 -10.18 -6.70 13.38
CA GLU A 143 -10.48 -8.10 13.74
C GLU A 143 -11.98 -8.37 13.92
N LYS A 144 -12.71 -7.40 14.48
CA LYS A 144 -14.08 -7.62 14.97
C LYS A 144 -15.06 -6.52 14.58
N VAL A 145 -14.67 -5.27 14.74
CA VAL A 145 -15.54 -4.11 14.53
C VAL A 145 -14.83 -3.07 13.68
N PRO A 146 -15.56 -2.32 12.84
CA PRO A 146 -14.97 -1.20 12.12
C PRO A 146 -14.35 -0.19 13.08
N ARG A 147 -13.26 0.45 12.63
CA ARG A 147 -12.62 1.55 13.34
C ARG A 147 -12.37 2.70 12.36
N ASP A 148 -12.70 3.90 12.81
CA ASP A 148 -12.36 5.13 12.14
C ASP A 148 -11.03 5.66 12.71
N TYR A 149 -10.11 6.03 11.82
CA TYR A 149 -8.79 6.56 12.18
C TYR A 149 -8.68 8.02 11.75
N PRO A 150 -7.98 8.86 12.53
CA PRO A 150 -7.86 10.27 12.23
C PRO A 150 -7.11 10.51 10.91
N VAL A 151 -7.61 11.47 10.15
CA VAL A 151 -6.95 12.01 8.96
C VAL A 151 -6.59 13.46 9.25
N GLN A 152 -5.41 13.89 8.78
CA GLN A 152 -5.05 15.30 8.87
C GLN A 152 -5.70 16.09 7.72
N SER A 153 -7.03 16.30 7.81
CA SER A 153 -7.85 16.90 6.75
C SER A 153 -7.34 18.25 6.28
N ALA A 154 -6.88 19.10 7.21
CA ALA A 154 -6.38 20.43 6.88
C ALA A 154 -5.12 20.37 6.00
N LEU A 155 -4.20 19.43 6.29
CA LEU A 155 -3.04 19.17 5.44
C LEU A 155 -3.45 18.55 4.11
N ALA A 156 -4.40 17.61 4.10
CA ALA A 156 -4.91 16.99 2.87
C ALA A 156 -5.52 18.02 1.91
N LEU A 157 -6.36 18.92 2.42
CA LEU A 157 -6.94 20.03 1.66
C LEU A 157 -5.86 21.01 1.14
N HIS A 158 -4.86 21.30 1.98
CA HIS A 158 -3.71 22.12 1.55
C HIS A 158 -2.89 21.45 0.44
N LEU A 159 -2.66 20.14 0.54
CA LEU A 159 -2.01 19.36 -0.53
C LEU A 159 -2.82 19.42 -1.82
N ILE A 160 -4.15 19.21 -1.76
CA ILE A 160 -5.02 19.29 -2.94
C ILE A 160 -4.87 20.65 -3.62
N ASN A 161 -5.09 21.75 -2.89
CA ASN A 161 -5.00 23.10 -3.47
C ASN A 161 -3.60 23.38 -4.03
N SER A 162 -2.55 23.06 -3.27
CA SER A 162 -1.16 23.28 -3.69
C SER A 162 -0.77 22.46 -4.93
N LEU A 163 -1.30 21.25 -5.08
CA LEU A 163 -1.05 20.40 -6.25
C LEU A 163 -1.83 20.88 -7.48
N ILE A 164 -3.08 21.33 -7.31
CA ILE A 164 -3.86 21.98 -8.38
C ILE A 164 -3.12 23.22 -8.90
N ASP A 165 -2.62 24.09 -8.02
CA ASP A 165 -1.83 25.28 -8.38
C ASP A 165 -0.53 24.93 -9.13
N ARG A 166 -0.05 23.70 -9.01
CA ARG A 166 1.14 23.15 -9.67
C ARG A 166 0.80 22.29 -10.88
N GLU A 167 -0.40 22.47 -11.44
CA GLU A 167 -0.87 21.82 -12.66
C GLU A 167 -0.96 20.28 -12.56
N PHE A 168 -1.19 19.75 -11.36
CA PHE A 168 -1.60 18.35 -11.19
C PHE A 168 -3.12 18.25 -11.14
N ASP A 169 -3.69 17.40 -11.99
CA ASP A 169 -5.09 17.01 -11.91
C ASP A 169 -5.29 16.03 -10.74
N ILE A 170 -5.83 16.52 -9.62
CA ILE A 170 -6.03 15.74 -8.39
C ILE A 170 -7.50 15.36 -8.26
N SER A 171 -7.77 14.05 -8.18
CA SER A 171 -9.05 13.56 -7.68
C SER A 171 -9.11 13.69 -6.16
N SER A 172 -10.30 13.91 -5.59
CA SER A 172 -10.47 14.02 -4.15
C SER A 172 -11.64 13.17 -3.66
N SER A 173 -11.54 12.68 -2.43
CA SER A 173 -12.65 12.00 -1.75
C SER A 173 -12.60 12.27 -0.25
N ASN A 174 -13.77 12.39 0.39
CA ASN A 174 -13.92 12.41 1.84
C ASN A 174 -14.69 11.21 2.38
N GLY A 175 -14.94 10.21 1.54
CA GLY A 175 -15.72 9.02 1.88
C GLY A 175 -15.19 7.78 1.18
N LEU A 176 -15.53 6.62 1.73
CA LEU A 176 -15.28 5.33 1.12
C LEU A 176 -16.61 4.73 0.66
N PRO A 177 -16.62 3.86 -0.36
CA PRO A 177 -17.79 3.07 -0.70
C PRO A 177 -18.34 2.34 0.54
N PRO A 178 -19.67 2.22 0.70
CA PRO A 178 -20.26 1.54 1.86
C PRO A 178 -19.68 0.14 2.07
N GLY A 179 -19.35 -0.19 3.33
CA GLY A 179 -18.81 -1.50 3.71
C GLY A 179 -17.33 -1.72 3.40
N HIS A 180 -16.63 -0.76 2.79
CA HIS A 180 -15.21 -0.87 2.48
C HIS A 180 -14.33 -0.17 3.54
N GLY A 181 -13.09 -0.66 3.66
CA GLY A 181 -12.05 -0.05 4.49
C GLY A 181 -11.02 0.72 3.66
N GLU A 182 -10.01 1.29 4.30
CA GLU A 182 -9.02 2.20 3.72
C GLU A 182 -8.13 1.65 2.59
N GLY A 183 -8.28 0.37 2.21
CA GLY A 183 -7.44 -0.32 1.25
C GLY A 183 -6.18 -0.91 1.90
N HIS A 184 -5.71 -2.05 1.38
CA HIS A 184 -4.66 -2.83 2.03
C HIS A 184 -3.29 -2.13 2.04
N ALA A 185 -2.98 -1.29 1.03
CA ALA A 185 -1.72 -0.56 0.97
C ALA A 185 -1.58 0.45 2.12
N HIS A 186 -2.64 1.21 2.40
CA HIS A 186 -2.71 2.17 3.51
C HIS A 186 -2.84 1.45 4.85
N ALA A 187 -3.68 0.42 4.92
CA ALA A 187 -3.85 -0.37 6.13
C ALA A 187 -2.58 -1.12 6.53
N PHE A 188 -1.72 -1.54 5.59
CA PHE A 188 -0.44 -2.15 5.92
C PHE A 188 0.43 -1.20 6.74
N VAL A 189 0.58 0.05 6.30
CA VAL A 189 1.36 1.06 7.03
C VAL A 189 0.78 1.24 8.43
N ARG A 190 -0.54 1.37 8.54
CA ARG A 190 -1.21 1.52 9.84
C ARG A 190 -0.99 0.34 10.76
N LYS A 191 -1.23 -0.89 10.28
CA LYS A 191 -1.22 -2.11 11.10
C LYS A 191 0.18 -2.62 11.38
N ARG A 192 1.17 -2.27 10.54
CA ARG A 192 2.53 -2.84 10.62
C ARG A 192 3.59 -1.83 11.04
N LEU A 193 3.42 -0.55 10.71
CA LEU A 193 4.44 0.48 10.97
C LEU A 193 4.03 1.51 12.04
N MET A 194 2.75 1.68 12.33
CA MET A 194 2.27 2.65 13.32
C MET A 194 1.97 1.97 14.66
N GLU A 195 2.62 2.44 15.74
CA GLU A 195 2.28 2.02 17.11
C GLU A 195 1.14 2.85 17.71
N ASP A 196 1.13 4.14 17.40
CA ASP A 196 0.07 5.05 17.78
C ASP A 196 -1.04 4.98 16.72
N PRO A 197 -2.21 4.41 17.04
CA PRO A 197 -3.32 4.36 16.10
C PRO A 197 -3.97 5.73 15.89
N ASP A 198 -3.68 6.71 16.74
CA ASP A 198 -4.27 8.05 16.70
C ASP A 198 -3.36 9.08 16.01
N LEU A 199 -2.16 8.68 15.56
CA LEU A 199 -1.34 9.47 14.63
C LEU A 199 -2.13 9.72 13.33
N PRO A 200 -2.49 10.98 13.01
CA PRO A 200 -3.26 11.29 11.83
C PRO A 200 -2.50 10.97 10.54
N VAL A 201 -3.21 10.48 9.54
CA VAL A 201 -2.62 10.20 8.21
C VAL A 201 -3.16 11.15 7.15
N VAL A 202 -2.46 11.27 6.02
CA VAL A 202 -3.00 11.83 4.79
C VAL A 202 -2.92 10.75 3.70
N PRO A 203 -4.02 10.05 3.38
CA PRO A 203 -4.01 9.02 2.35
C PRO A 203 -3.95 9.62 0.96
N VAL A 204 -2.96 9.19 0.18
CA VAL A 204 -2.80 9.49 -1.24
C VAL A 204 -2.85 8.16 -1.99
N PHE A 205 -3.82 8.02 -2.87
CA PHE A 205 -4.00 6.85 -3.73
C PHE A 205 -3.36 7.12 -5.09
N LEU A 206 -2.55 6.19 -5.57
CA LEU A 206 -1.85 6.27 -6.84
C LEU A 206 -2.19 5.05 -7.70
N ASN A 207 -2.72 5.26 -8.91
CA ASN A 207 -2.98 4.14 -9.80
C ASN A 207 -1.68 3.60 -10.39
N THR A 208 -1.21 2.46 -9.90
CA THR A 208 0.05 1.84 -10.36
C THR A 208 -0.16 0.65 -11.29
N TYR A 209 -1.40 0.23 -11.56
CA TYR A 209 -1.69 -1.02 -12.27
C TYR A 209 -2.60 -0.84 -13.47
N TYR A 210 -3.68 -0.08 -13.34
CA TYR A 210 -4.83 -0.25 -14.22
C TYR A 210 -4.87 0.82 -15.33
N PRO A 211 -4.91 0.42 -16.62
CA PRO A 211 -5.00 1.39 -17.69
C PRO A 211 -6.35 2.14 -17.65
N PRO A 212 -6.43 3.33 -18.27
CA PRO A 212 -5.44 3.94 -19.16
C PRO A 212 -4.59 5.06 -18.53
N ASN A 213 -4.74 5.35 -17.23
CA ASN A 213 -4.26 6.60 -16.64
C ASN A 213 -3.18 6.45 -15.57
N GLN A 214 -2.38 5.38 -15.59
CA GLN A 214 -1.24 5.26 -14.67
C GLN A 214 -0.27 6.43 -14.90
N PRO A 215 0.13 7.15 -13.84
CA PRO A 215 1.09 8.22 -13.99
C PRO A 215 2.46 7.64 -14.35
N THR A 216 3.13 8.25 -15.32
CA THR A 216 4.50 7.84 -15.69
C THR A 216 5.46 8.01 -14.50
N PRO A 217 6.57 7.26 -14.44
CA PRO A 217 7.58 7.44 -13.39
C PRO A 217 8.10 8.88 -13.27
N ARG A 218 8.22 9.59 -14.41
CA ARG A 218 8.60 11.01 -14.44
C ARG A 218 7.54 11.90 -13.76
N ARG A 219 6.25 11.61 -13.98
CA ARG A 219 5.15 12.34 -13.32
C ARG A 219 5.12 12.04 -11.82
N CYS A 220 5.39 10.81 -11.40
CA CYS A 220 5.52 10.45 -9.97
C CYS A 220 6.70 11.16 -9.29
N TRP A 221 7.85 11.28 -9.96
CA TRP A 221 8.98 12.06 -9.44
C TRP A 221 8.59 13.52 -9.20
N LYS A 222 8.00 14.17 -10.22
CA LYS A 222 7.51 15.55 -10.11
C LYS A 222 6.44 15.70 -9.04
N LEU A 223 5.56 14.71 -8.87
CA LEU A 223 4.56 14.70 -7.81
C LEU A 223 5.23 14.72 -6.43
N GLY A 224 6.30 13.95 -6.22
CA GLY A 224 7.08 13.98 -4.99
C GLY A 224 7.68 15.36 -4.69
N GLU A 225 8.25 16.02 -5.71
CA GLU A 225 8.75 17.39 -5.58
C GLU A 225 7.64 18.39 -5.24
N ALA A 226 6.47 18.25 -5.87
CA ALA A 226 5.31 19.09 -5.62
C ALA A 226 4.71 18.88 -4.22
N ILE A 227 4.60 17.64 -3.75
CA ILE A 227 4.17 17.30 -2.38
C ILE A 227 5.13 17.91 -1.37
N ARG A 228 6.45 17.81 -1.58
CA ARG A 228 7.43 18.46 -0.70
C ARG A 228 7.20 19.96 -0.59
N ALA A 229 7.06 20.64 -1.73
CA ALA A 229 6.84 22.08 -1.75
C ALA A 229 5.50 22.47 -1.08
N ALA A 230 4.46 21.65 -1.22
CA ALA A 230 3.18 21.86 -0.55
C ALA A 230 3.29 21.68 0.98
N VAL A 231 4.01 20.67 1.45
CA VAL A 231 4.25 20.48 2.89
C VAL A 231 5.04 21.65 3.47
N GLU A 232 6.12 22.08 2.80
CA GLU A 232 6.97 23.18 3.28
C GLU A 232 6.21 24.53 3.33
N SER A 233 5.17 24.71 2.50
CA SER A 233 4.31 25.91 2.52
C SER A 233 3.12 25.83 3.49
N TYR A 234 2.89 24.69 4.15
CA TYR A 234 1.77 24.54 5.08
C TYR A 234 2.00 25.40 6.35
N PRO A 235 1.07 26.30 6.71
CA PRO A 235 1.29 27.25 7.80
C PRO A 235 1.44 26.56 9.17
N GLY A 236 0.77 25.43 9.39
CA GLY A 236 0.67 24.76 10.69
C GLY A 236 -0.53 25.25 11.50
#